data_AF-A0A832IXZ9-F1
#
_entry.id   AF-A0A832IXZ9-F1
#
_cell.length_a   1.000
_cell.length_b   1.000
_cell.length_c   1.000
_cell.angle_alpha   90.00
_cell.angle_beta   90.00
_cell.angle_gamma   90.00
#
_symmetry.space_group_name_H-M   'P 1'
#
loop_
_entity.id
_entity.type
_entity.pdbx_description
1 polymer ?
#
loop_
_entity_poly.entity_id
_entity_poly.type
_entity_poly.pdbx_seq_one_letter_code
_entity_poly.pdbx_strand_id
1 'polypeptide(L)'
;MMRRKYLSSILLSVVALIISGCSGKQYFEPAQTYAVSANYFDGRIIDLSRDGATLHDGRYIGKSGVSNINLGEGYRFLSENKNYVLASNVEGILNIVD
;
A
#
# COMPACT_ATOMS: atom_id res chain seq x y z
N MET A 1 57.35 5.07 35.75
CA MET A 1 56.67 6.06 34.87
C MET A 1 56.42 5.52 33.43
N MET A 2 57.32 4.72 32.84
CA MET A 2 57.15 4.17 31.47
C MET A 2 55.95 3.23 31.28
N ARG A 3 55.68 2.27 32.18
CA ARG A 3 54.56 1.30 32.05
C ARG A 3 53.18 1.95 31.92
N ARG A 4 52.95 3.09 32.59
CA ARG A 4 51.67 3.82 32.57
C ARG A 4 51.42 4.52 31.22
N LYS A 5 52.49 4.93 30.52
CA LYS A 5 52.42 5.51 29.17
C LYS A 5 52.04 4.46 28.13
N TYR A 6 52.63 3.26 28.20
CA TYR A 6 52.29 2.15 27.30
C TYR A 6 50.85 1.65 27.50
N LEU A 7 50.39 1.53 28.75
CA LEU A 7 48.99 1.22 29.07
C LEU A 7 48.03 2.28 28.51
N SER A 8 48.40 3.57 28.58
CA SER A 8 47.62 4.65 28.00
C SER A 8 47.58 4.60 26.47
N SER A 9 48.69 4.26 25.81
CA SER A 9 48.77 4.13 24.35
C SER A 9 47.95 2.93 23.85
N ILE A 10 47.99 1.80 24.57
CA ILE A 10 47.18 0.61 24.27
C ILE A 10 45.70 0.93 24.40
N LEU A 11 45.29 1.59 25.50
CA LEU A 11 43.90 1.97 25.71
C LEU A 11 43.38 2.91 24.61
N LEU A 12 44.21 3.88 24.18
CA LEU A 12 43.86 4.81 23.10
C LEU A 12 43.68 4.08 21.76
N SER A 13 44.54 3.10 21.46
CA SER A 13 44.44 2.29 20.24
C SER A 13 43.21 1.37 20.21
N VAL A 14 42.83 0.82 21.36
CA VAL A 14 41.61 0.00 21.49
C VAL A 14 40.37 0.84 21.28
N VAL A 15 40.30 2.04 21.87
CA VAL A 15 39.17 2.96 21.65
C VAL A 15 39.05 3.31 20.16
N ALA A 16 40.16 3.63 19.48
CA ALA A 16 40.16 3.97 18.05
C ALA A 16 39.62 2.85 17.14
N LEU A 17 39.83 1.57 17.50
CA LEU A 17 39.32 0.42 16.76
C LEU A 17 37.82 0.18 16.97
N ILE A 18 37.26 0.60 18.12
CA ILE A 18 35.84 0.43 18.42
C ILE A 18 34.98 1.45 17.66
N ILE A 19 35.50 2.67 17.43
CA ILE A 19 34.81 3.72 16.66
C ILE A 19 34.93 3.58 15.12
N SER A 20 35.91 2.84 14.60
CA SER A 20 36.00 2.55 13.16
C SER A 20 35.02 1.47 12.69
N GLY A 21 34.33 0.78 13.60
CA GLY A 21 33.30 -0.22 13.32
C GLY A 21 31.93 0.34 12.90
N CYS A 22 31.79 1.65 12.69
CA CYS A 22 30.55 2.27 12.17
C CYS A 22 30.39 1.94 10.67
N SER A 23 30.00 0.69 10.39
CA SER A 23 29.65 0.24 9.05
C SER A 23 28.39 0.97 8.60
N GLY A 24 28.56 2.01 7.78
CA GLY A 24 27.45 2.74 7.17
C GLY A 24 26.57 1.76 6.41
N LYS A 25 25.31 1.61 6.83
CA LYS A 25 24.36 0.74 6.15
C LYS A 25 24.17 1.27 4.73
N GLN A 26 24.67 0.53 3.75
CA GLN A 26 24.37 0.80 2.34
C GLN A 26 22.98 0.25 2.05
N TYR A 27 22.01 1.14 2.01
CA TYR A 27 20.69 0.82 1.49
C TYR A 27 20.74 0.90 -0.03
N PHE A 28 20.21 -0.14 -0.67
CA PHE A 28 20.06 -0.12 -2.12
C PHE A 28 19.03 0.95 -2.49
N GLU A 29 19.45 1.92 -3.27
CA GLU A 29 18.59 2.98 -3.80
C GLU A 29 18.39 2.72 -5.30
N PRO A 30 17.16 2.38 -5.75
CA PRO A 30 16.94 1.94 -7.12
C PRO A 30 17.23 3.07 -8.12
N ALA A 31 17.94 2.73 -9.20
CA ALA A 31 18.30 3.68 -10.25
C ALA A 31 17.08 4.33 -10.94
N GLN A 32 15.91 3.68 -10.87
CA GLN A 32 14.65 4.19 -11.38
C GLN A 32 13.52 3.85 -10.41
N THR A 33 12.71 4.85 -10.08
CA THR A 33 11.47 4.69 -9.32
C THR A 33 10.29 5.04 -10.24
N TYR A 34 9.33 4.13 -10.35
CA TYR A 34 8.07 4.44 -11.01
C TYR A 34 7.14 5.05 -9.96
N ALA A 35 6.88 6.35 -10.08
CA ALA A 35 5.86 7.00 -9.26
C ALA A 35 4.49 6.45 -9.69
N VAL A 36 3.94 5.54 -8.89
CA VAL A 36 2.52 5.20 -8.99
C VAL A 36 1.76 6.35 -8.33
N SER A 37 0.91 7.03 -9.09
CA SER A 37 -0.05 7.96 -8.50
C SER A 37 -0.98 7.16 -7.58
N ALA A 38 -0.81 7.31 -6.27
CA ALA A 38 -1.75 6.74 -5.31
C ALA A 38 -3.07 7.52 -5.43
N ASN A 39 -4.07 6.89 -6.06
CA ASN A 39 -5.42 7.43 -6.08
C ASN A 39 -6.08 7.09 -4.74
N TYR A 40 -6.05 8.07 -3.82
CA TYR A 40 -6.81 7.99 -2.59
C TYR A 40 -8.27 8.30 -2.91
N PHE A 41 -9.14 7.32 -2.75
CA PHE A 41 -10.58 7.54 -2.77
C PHE A 41 -11.09 7.52 -1.33
N ASP A 42 -11.86 8.54 -0.98
CA ASP A 42 -12.58 8.57 0.29
C ASP A 42 -13.83 7.70 0.13
N GLY A 43 -13.65 6.39 0.33
CA GLY A 43 -14.72 5.42 0.13
C GLY A 43 -14.62 4.30 1.14
N ARG A 44 -15.51 4.32 2.12
CA ARG A 44 -15.71 3.16 3.00
C ARG A 44 -16.27 2.02 2.16
N ILE A 45 -15.57 0.89 2.13
CA ILE A 45 -16.07 -0.34 1.52
C ILE A 45 -17.20 -0.89 2.40
N ILE A 46 -18.36 -1.14 1.80
CA ILE A 46 -19.54 -1.69 2.49
C ILE A 46 -19.84 -3.14 2.10
N ASP A 47 -19.28 -3.61 0.98
CA ASP A 47 -19.45 -4.97 0.48
C ASP A 47 -18.25 -5.38 -0.38
N LEU A 48 -17.93 -6.68 -0.39
CA LEU A 48 -16.84 -7.27 -1.17
C LEU A 48 -17.39 -8.42 -1.99
N SER A 49 -17.04 -8.45 -3.28
CA SER A 49 -17.36 -9.54 -4.19
C SER A 49 -16.07 -10.16 -4.73
N ARG A 50 -16.20 -11.27 -5.47
CA ARG A 50 -15.04 -11.91 -6.12
C ARG A 50 -14.36 -10.97 -7.12
N ASP A 51 -15.13 -10.12 -7.78
CA ASP A 51 -14.65 -9.32 -8.90
C ASP A 51 -14.37 -7.86 -8.48
N GLY A 52 -14.63 -7.48 -7.22
CA GLY A 52 -14.46 -6.10 -6.76
C GLY A 52 -15.06 -5.77 -5.39
N ALA A 53 -15.36 -4.49 -5.18
CA ALA A 53 -15.89 -3.96 -3.90
C ALA A 53 -16.95 -2.89 -4.14
N THR A 54 -17.94 -2.78 -3.25
CA THR A 54 -18.93 -1.69 -3.26
C THR A 54 -18.55 -0.63 -2.22
N LEU A 55 -18.60 0.63 -2.61
CA LEU A 55 -18.36 1.79 -1.75
C LEU A 55 -19.67 2.31 -1.15
N HIS A 56 -19.57 2.93 0.01
CA HIS A 56 -20.72 3.48 0.74
C HIS A 56 -21.54 4.50 -0.05
N ASP A 57 -20.91 5.21 -0.99
CA ASP A 57 -21.58 6.18 -1.87
C ASP A 57 -22.27 5.55 -3.09
N GLY A 58 -22.31 4.22 -3.17
CA GLY A 58 -22.93 3.46 -4.26
C GLY A 58 -22.01 3.24 -5.46
N ARG A 59 -20.79 3.80 -5.47
CA ARG A 59 -19.77 3.45 -6.47
C ARG A 59 -19.16 2.09 -6.18
N TYR A 60 -18.32 1.59 -7.08
CA TYR A 60 -17.63 0.32 -6.90
C TYR A 60 -16.18 0.37 -7.36
N ILE A 61 -15.38 -0.58 -6.89
CA ILE A 61 -14.01 -0.84 -7.33
C ILE A 61 -14.05 -2.10 -8.19
N GLY A 62 -13.70 -1.97 -9.47
CA GLY A 62 -13.62 -3.06 -10.44
C GLY A 62 -12.21 -3.27 -10.99
N LYS A 63 -12.12 -3.92 -12.16
CA LYS A 63 -10.86 -4.25 -12.85
C LYS A 63 -10.07 -3.02 -13.26
N SER A 64 -10.76 -1.91 -13.54
CA SER A 64 -10.16 -0.62 -13.91
C SER A 64 -9.96 0.33 -12.73
N GLY A 65 -10.19 -0.12 -11.49
CA GLY A 65 -10.13 0.70 -10.29
C GLY A 65 -11.51 1.24 -9.87
N VAL A 66 -11.52 2.41 -9.23
CA VAL A 66 -12.77 3.04 -8.76
C VAL A 66 -13.59 3.53 -9.95
N SER A 67 -14.79 3.01 -10.10
CA SER A 67 -15.75 3.42 -11.12
C SER A 67 -16.47 4.69 -10.72
N ASN A 68 -16.87 5.49 -11.71
CA ASN A 68 -17.76 6.65 -11.52
C ASN A 68 -19.25 6.27 -11.62
N ILE A 69 -19.55 5.01 -11.95
CA ILE A 69 -20.93 4.51 -12.01
C ILE A 69 -21.45 4.35 -10.58
N ASN A 70 -22.64 4.88 -10.32
CA ASN A 70 -23.39 4.66 -9.09
C ASN A 70 -24.40 3.52 -9.30
N LEU A 71 -24.32 2.48 -8.47
CA LEU A 71 -25.18 1.30 -8.57
C LEU A 71 -26.60 1.53 -8.05
N GLY A 72 -26.84 2.67 -7.38
CA GLY A 72 -28.08 2.97 -6.67
C GLY A 72 -28.05 2.50 -5.22
N GLU A 73 -28.94 3.07 -4.41
CA GLU A 73 -29.03 2.75 -2.99
C GLU A 73 -29.39 1.28 -2.77
N GLY A 74 -28.67 0.62 -1.86
CA GLY A 74 -28.92 -0.78 -1.49
C GLY A 74 -28.40 -1.83 -2.48
N TYR A 75 -27.86 -1.42 -3.63
CA TYR A 75 -27.24 -2.32 -4.60
C TYR A 75 -25.76 -2.56 -4.30
N ARG A 76 -25.31 -3.78 -4.60
CA ARG A 76 -23.94 -4.26 -4.39
C ARG A 76 -23.36 -4.77 -5.69
N PHE A 77 -22.11 -4.41 -5.96
CA PHE A 77 -21.36 -4.82 -7.13
C PHE A 77 -21.16 -6.34 -7.16
N LEU A 78 -21.47 -6.97 -8.29
CA LEU A 78 -21.24 -8.39 -8.51
C LEU A 78 -20.04 -8.62 -9.44
N SER A 79 -20.09 -8.06 -10.65
CA SER A 79 -19.04 -8.17 -11.67
C SER A 79 -19.22 -7.13 -12.78
N GLU A 80 -18.18 -6.97 -13.61
CA GLU A 80 -18.22 -6.11 -14.79
C GLU A 80 -17.53 -6.77 -16.00
N ASN A 81 -17.98 -6.35 -17.19
CA ASN A 81 -17.26 -6.55 -18.44
C ASN A 81 -17.26 -5.24 -19.26
N LYS A 82 -16.91 -5.33 -20.55
CA LYS A 82 -16.82 -4.15 -21.43
C LYS A 82 -18.15 -3.48 -21.75
N ASN A 83 -19.26 -4.19 -21.55
CA ASN A 83 -20.59 -3.79 -22.03
C ASN A 83 -21.56 -3.50 -20.88
N TYR A 84 -21.37 -4.12 -19.72
CA TYR A 84 -22.30 -3.98 -18.61
C TYR A 84 -21.64 -4.19 -17.24
N VAL A 85 -22.31 -3.62 -16.24
CA VAL A 85 -22.05 -3.83 -14.81
C VAL A 85 -23.25 -4.57 -14.21
N LEU A 86 -22.97 -5.59 -13.42
CA LEU A 86 -23.98 -6.35 -12.69
C LEU A 86 -23.96 -5.93 -11.23
N ALA A 87 -25.13 -5.59 -10.70
CA ALA A 87 -25.33 -5.32 -9.29
C ALA A 87 -26.58 -6.03 -8.76
N SER A 88 -26.62 -6.36 -7.48
CA SER A 88 -27.81 -6.94 -6.84
C SER A 88 -28.07 -6.31 -5.48
N ASN A 89 -29.33 -6.29 -5.07
CA ASN A 89 -29.72 -5.87 -3.73
C ASN A 89 -29.96 -7.09 -2.81
N VAL A 90 -30.35 -6.83 -1.55
CA VAL A 90 -30.64 -7.86 -0.53
C VAL A 90 -31.87 -8.72 -0.84
N GLU A 91 -32.74 -8.26 -1.74
CA GLU A 91 -33.94 -8.99 -2.18
C GLU A 91 -33.62 -9.95 -3.34
N GLY A 92 -32.39 -9.93 -3.85
CA GLY A 92 -31.97 -10.73 -5.00
C GLY A 92 -32.39 -10.15 -6.35
N ILE A 93 -32.78 -8.87 -6.39
CA ILE A 93 -33.09 -8.18 -7.64
C ILE A 93 -31.78 -7.83 -8.34
N LEU A 94 -31.61 -8.35 -9.57
CA LEU A 94 -30.49 -8.05 -10.44
C LEU A 94 -30.74 -6.72 -11.17
N ASN A 95 -29.76 -5.82 -11.10
CA ASN A 95 -29.66 -4.61 -11.89
C ASN A 95 -28.51 -4.75 -12.89
N ILE A 96 -28.78 -4.45 -14.16
CA ILE A 96 -27.82 -4.47 -15.26
C ILE A 96 -27.67 -3.03 -15.73
N VAL A 97 -26.47 -2.47 -15.60
CA VAL A 97 -26.16 -1.09 -15.99
C VAL A 97 -25.32 -1.13 -17.26
N ASP A 98 -25.79 -0.49 -18.34
CA ASP A 98 -25.17 -0.41 -19.67
C ASP A 98 -24.90 1.04 -20.15
#